data_AF-A0A817J3T1-F1
#
_entry.id   AF-A0A817J3T1-F1
#
_cell.length_a   1.000
_cell.length_b   1.000
_cell.length_c   1.000
_cell.angle_alpha   90.00
_cell.angle_beta   90.00
_cell.angle_gamma   90.00
#
_symmetry.space_group_name_H-M   'P 1'
#
loop_
_entity.id
_entity.type
_entity.pdbx_description
1 polymer ?
#
loop_
_entity_poly.entity_id
_entity_poly.type
_entity_poly.pdbx_seq_one_letter_code
_entity_poly.pdbx_strand_id
1 'polypeptide(L)'
;MILLDDDLEKFQIEKSDIQNIKDGRPVTVRCVDRGTNDAEVTKRYECVYDLLHDKRMSFSETQYEANTKYVQQAKERHRISQRFLLSLESGNTNSVSTFLIQENKGVEGTLSSRTICLMDATGSMSHLLQKSKNTVGTMFERVSLILKENKIDEDSFEVQFVVYRNYNSREDKILQHSPWETKHDN
;
A
#
# COMPACT_ATOMS: atom_id res chain seq x y z
N MET A 1 -21.78 17.92 -27.54
CA MET A 1 -20.71 17.06 -27.00
C MET A 1 -21.35 15.72 -26.66
N ILE A 2 -21.18 14.71 -27.52
CA ILE A 2 -21.71 13.36 -27.27
C ILE A 2 -20.65 12.66 -26.43
N LEU A 3 -20.93 12.43 -25.14
CA LEU A 3 -20.07 11.61 -24.29
C LEU A 3 -20.16 10.17 -24.82
N LEU A 4 -19.02 9.57 -25.16
CA LEU A 4 -18.95 8.15 -25.53
C LEU A 4 -19.13 7.31 -24.25
N ASP A 5 -19.72 6.12 -24.40
CA ASP A 5 -20.04 5.23 -23.27
C ASP A 5 -18.81 4.93 -22.39
N ASP A 6 -17.62 4.81 -23.00
CA ASP A 6 -16.35 4.53 -22.31
C ASP A 6 -15.90 5.65 -21.36
N ASP A 7 -16.35 6.89 -21.59
CA ASP A 7 -16.02 8.02 -20.72
C ASP A 7 -16.94 8.10 -19.49
N LEU A 8 -18.09 7.43 -19.52
CA LEU A 8 -19.05 7.40 -18.40
C LEU A 8 -18.66 6.35 -17.34
N GLU A 9 -18.02 5.26 -17.75
CA GLU A 9 -17.47 4.25 -16.82
C GLU A 9 -16.40 4.82 -15.89
N LYS A 10 -15.63 5.82 -16.35
CA LYS A 10 -14.67 6.57 -15.51
C LYS A 10 -15.33 7.27 -14.31
N PHE A 11 -16.63 7.58 -14.42
CA PHE A 11 -17.43 8.17 -13.36
C PHE A 11 -18.32 7.14 -12.64
N GLN A 12 -18.10 5.85 -12.88
CA GLN A 12 -18.90 4.74 -12.33
C GLN A 12 -20.39 4.89 -12.65
N ILE A 13 -20.72 5.31 -13.88
CA ILE A 13 -22.09 5.39 -14.38
C ILE A 13 -22.26 4.27 -15.39
N GLU A 14 -23.12 3.31 -15.07
CA GLU A 14 -23.42 2.20 -15.95
C GLU A 14 -24.60 2.50 -16.89
N LYS A 15 -24.70 1.75 -18.00
CA LYS A 15 -25.86 1.84 -18.91
C LYS A 15 -27.18 1.49 -18.20
N SER A 16 -27.12 0.62 -17.20
CA SER A 16 -28.23 0.24 -16.33
C SER A 16 -28.79 1.46 -15.58
N ASP A 17 -27.92 2.34 -15.07
CA ASP A 17 -28.31 3.55 -14.34
C ASP A 17 -29.03 4.55 -15.25
N ILE A 18 -28.55 4.73 -16.48
CA ILE A 18 -29.17 5.61 -17.48
C ILE A 18 -30.57 5.10 -17.85
N GLN A 19 -30.72 3.78 -18.00
CA GLN A 19 -32.01 3.17 -18.30
C GLN A 19 -32.97 3.29 -17.12
N ASN A 20 -32.48 3.10 -15.89
CA ASN A 20 -33.27 3.30 -14.67
C ASN A 20 -33.79 4.73 -14.56
N ILE A 21 -33.00 5.75 -14.90
CA ILE A 21 -33.44 7.16 -14.91
C ILE A 21 -34.54 7.39 -15.97
N LYS A 22 -34.36 6.85 -17.18
CA LYS A 22 -35.37 6.94 -18.25
C LYS A 22 -36.70 6.28 -17.86
N ASP A 23 -36.63 5.20 -17.09
CA ASP A 23 -37.78 4.44 -16.59
C ASP A 23 -38.34 5.01 -15.27
N GLY A 24 -37.78 6.13 -14.77
CA GLY A 24 -38.19 6.79 -13.54
C GLY A 24 -37.89 5.99 -12.25
N ARG A 25 -37.02 4.99 -12.35
CA ARG A 25 -36.57 4.13 -11.24
C ARG A 25 -35.41 4.77 -10.49
N PRO A 26 -35.25 4.48 -9.18
CA PRO A 26 -34.13 5.00 -8.41
C PRO A 26 -32.80 4.36 -8.87
N VAL A 27 -31.72 5.13 -8.75
CA VAL A 27 -30.35 4.68 -9.02
C VAL A 27 -29.58 4.62 -7.70
N THR A 28 -28.88 3.52 -7.47
CA THR A 28 -28.00 3.40 -6.31
C THR A 28 -26.67 4.06 -6.64
N VAL A 29 -26.32 5.09 -5.88
CA VAL A 29 -25.08 5.83 -6.08
C VAL A 29 -24.19 5.62 -4.87
N ARG A 30 -22.96 5.15 -5.13
CA ARG A 30 -21.90 5.18 -4.12
C ARG A 30 -21.49 6.63 -3.86
N CYS A 31 -21.76 7.07 -2.65
CA CYS A 31 -21.41 8.39 -2.14
C CYS A 31 -20.35 8.19 -1.06
N VAL A 32 -19.23 8.90 -1.15
CA VAL A 32 -18.25 8.93 -0.06
C VAL A 32 -18.70 10.02 0.91
N ASP A 33 -19.52 9.66 1.91
CA ASP A 33 -19.92 10.60 2.95
C ASP A 33 -18.81 10.80 3.99
N ARG A 34 -18.69 12.03 4.50
CA ARG A 34 -17.62 12.57 5.37
C ARG A 34 -17.43 11.89 6.76
N GLY A 35 -17.83 10.64 6.96
CA GLY A 35 -17.67 10.00 8.27
C GLY A 35 -17.93 8.50 8.39
N THR A 36 -18.32 7.79 7.33
CA THR A 36 -18.59 6.35 7.40
C THR A 36 -18.18 5.65 6.12
N ASN A 37 -17.68 4.42 6.26
CA ASN A 37 -17.41 3.47 5.19
C ASN A 37 -18.49 3.53 4.10
N ASP A 38 -18.05 3.58 2.83
CA ASP A 38 -18.85 3.56 1.59
C ASP A 38 -20.35 3.33 1.81
N ALA A 39 -21.10 4.41 1.97
CA ALA A 39 -22.55 4.34 2.09
C ALA A 39 -23.16 4.28 0.67
N GLU A 40 -23.81 3.18 0.35
CA GLU A 40 -24.64 3.09 -0.85
C GLU A 40 -25.93 3.86 -0.62
N VAL A 41 -26.06 5.03 -1.25
CA VAL A 41 -27.26 5.88 -1.13
C VAL A 41 -28.09 5.72 -2.40
N THR A 42 -29.30 5.21 -2.24
CA THR A 42 -30.28 5.13 -3.33
C THR A 42 -30.97 6.48 -3.51
N LYS A 43 -30.70 7.17 -4.63
CA LYS A 43 -31.32 8.45 -4.98
C LYS A 43 -32.10 8.33 -6.28
N ARG A 44 -33.19 9.10 -6.39
CA ARG A 44 -33.95 9.23 -7.63
C ARG A 44 -33.52 10.52 -8.33
N TYR A 45 -33.16 10.42 -9.60
CA TYR A 45 -32.78 11.57 -10.44
C TYR A 45 -33.86 11.81 -11.49
N GLU A 46 -34.14 13.08 -11.78
CA GLU A 46 -35.14 13.46 -12.80
C GLU A 46 -34.55 13.36 -14.21
N CYS A 47 -33.27 13.68 -14.37
CA CYS A 47 -32.57 13.50 -15.63
C CYS A 47 -31.11 13.02 -15.45
N VAL A 48 -30.51 12.53 -16.54
CA VAL A 48 -29.11 12.07 -16.56
C VAL A 48 -28.13 13.19 -16.20
N TYR A 49 -28.51 14.44 -16.48
CA TYR A 49 -27.68 15.60 -16.12
C TYR A 49 -27.56 15.76 -14.60
N ASP A 50 -28.63 15.51 -13.84
CA ASP A 50 -28.61 15.64 -12.37
C ASP A 50 -27.68 14.59 -11.74
N LEU A 51 -27.71 13.35 -12.25
CA LEU A 51 -26.78 12.30 -11.85
C LEU A 51 -25.32 12.71 -12.13
N LEU A 52 -25.05 13.23 -13.33
CA LEU A 52 -23.72 13.71 -13.71
C LEU A 52 -23.27 14.89 -12.85
N HIS A 53 -24.19 15.79 -12.50
CA HIS A 53 -23.91 16.94 -11.66
C HIS A 53 -23.50 16.50 -10.24
N ASP A 54 -24.27 15.64 -9.60
CA ASP A 54 -23.97 15.10 -8.27
C ASP A 54 -22.63 14.33 -8.23
N LYS A 55 -22.36 13.51 -9.25
CA LYS A 55 -21.08 12.80 -9.39
C LYS A 55 -19.89 13.75 -9.58
N ARG A 56 -20.06 14.80 -10.38
CA ARG A 56 -19.00 15.83 -10.56
C ARG A 56 -18.75 16.60 -9.28
N MET A 57 -19.80 16.98 -8.55
CA MET A 57 -19.68 17.69 -7.28
C MET A 57 -18.93 16.85 -6.24
N SER A 58 -19.33 15.60 -6.03
CA SER A 58 -18.65 14.70 -5.08
C SER A 58 -17.19 14.41 -5.44
N PHE A 59 -16.89 14.21 -6.73
CA PHE A 59 -15.50 14.08 -7.20
C PHE A 59 -14.70 15.36 -6.96
N SER A 60 -15.28 16.52 -7.28
CA SER A 60 -14.65 17.82 -7.08
C SER A 60 -14.38 18.11 -5.60
N GLU A 61 -15.31 17.76 -4.70
CA GLU A 61 -15.12 17.91 -3.26
C GLU A 61 -13.99 17.03 -2.75
N THR A 62 -13.95 15.75 -3.17
CA THR A 62 -12.89 14.82 -2.79
C THR A 62 -11.52 15.30 -3.27
N GLN A 63 -11.43 15.72 -4.54
CA GLN A 63 -10.20 16.28 -5.09
C GLN A 63 -9.80 17.58 -4.40
N TYR A 64 -10.75 18.46 -4.11
CA TYR A 64 -10.49 19.71 -3.42
C TYR A 64 -9.96 19.47 -2.00
N GLU A 65 -10.54 18.53 -1.26
CA GLU A 65 -10.06 18.15 0.07
C GLU A 65 -8.65 17.55 0.02
N ALA A 66 -8.40 16.62 -0.92
CA ALA A 66 -7.08 16.03 -1.11
C ALA A 66 -6.03 17.08 -1.49
N ASN A 67 -6.35 17.95 -2.44
CA ASN A 67 -5.48 19.05 -2.87
C ASN A 67 -5.24 20.05 -1.73
N THR A 68 -6.28 20.39 -0.96
CA THR A 68 -6.14 21.29 0.20
C THR A 68 -5.20 20.68 1.23
N LYS A 69 -5.37 19.40 1.57
CA LYS A 69 -4.46 18.69 2.48
C LYS A 69 -3.03 18.70 1.96
N TYR A 70 -2.84 18.40 0.67
CA TYR A 70 -1.52 18.43 0.03
C TYR A 70 -0.88 19.83 0.07
N VAL A 71 -1.64 20.88 -0.25
CA VAL A 71 -1.16 22.27 -0.23
C VAL A 71 -0.76 22.68 1.19
N GLN A 72 -1.52 22.31 2.21
CA GLN A 72 -1.17 22.60 3.60
C GLN A 72 0.12 21.87 4.02
N GLN A 73 0.26 20.59 3.65
CA GLN A 73 1.48 19.82 3.91
C GLN A 73 2.70 20.41 3.17
N ALA A 74 2.54 20.79 1.91
CA ALA A 74 3.58 21.41 1.10
C ALA A 74 4.01 22.77 1.69
N LYS A 75 3.05 23.57 2.17
CA LYS A 75 3.33 24.83 2.85
C LYS A 75 4.13 24.64 4.14
N GLU A 76 3.80 23.62 4.92
CA GLU A 76 4.54 23.33 6.16
C GLU A 76 5.96 22.82 5.85
N ARG A 77 6.09 21.87 4.91
CA ARG A 77 7.41 21.41 4.44
C ARG A 77 8.27 22.55 3.92
N HIS A 78 7.69 23.47 3.16
CA HIS A 78 8.40 24.64 2.66
C HIS A 78 8.95 25.52 3.79
N ARG A 79 8.15 25.77 4.84
CA ARG A 79 8.58 26.54 6.02
C ARG A 79 9.73 25.86 6.77
N ILE A 80 9.65 24.54 6.92
CA ILE A 80 10.71 23.74 7.53
C ILE A 80 12.00 23.86 6.70
N SER A 81 11.92 23.70 5.38
CA SER A 81 13.07 23.85 4.48
C SER A 81 13.65 25.26 4.48
N GLN A 82 12.82 26.32 4.55
CA GLN A 82 13.31 27.69 4.69
C GLN A 82 14.10 27.89 5.99
N ARG A 83 13.59 27.37 7.11
CA ARG A 83 14.30 27.42 8.39
C ARG A 83 15.63 26.68 8.33
N PHE A 84 15.67 25.52 7.67
CA PHE A 84 16.90 24.79 7.44
C PHE A 84 17.93 25.59 6.64
N LEU A 85 17.52 26.26 5.56
CA LEU A 85 18.41 27.10 4.75
C LEU A 85 18.97 28.29 5.56
N LEU A 86 18.14 28.94 6.37
CA LEU A 86 18.59 30.03 7.26
C LEU A 86 19.56 29.52 8.34
N SER A 87 19.31 28.34 8.90
CA SER A 87 20.23 27.65 9.81
C SER A 87 21.57 27.32 9.15
N LEU A 88 21.55 26.96 7.87
CA LEU A 88 22.75 26.66 7.09
C LEU A 88 23.56 27.94 6.81
N GLU A 89 22.90 29.02 6.39
CA GLU A 89 23.52 30.33 6.13
C GLU A 89 24.14 30.93 7.41
N SER A 90 23.48 30.77 8.56
CA SER A 90 23.98 31.22 9.86
C SER A 90 25.07 30.31 10.48
N GLY A 91 25.45 29.21 9.81
CA GLY A 91 26.49 28.30 10.28
C GLY A 91 26.11 27.49 11.53
N ASN A 92 24.82 27.34 11.84
CA ASN A 92 24.35 26.58 12.99
C ASN A 92 24.36 25.07 12.72
N THR A 93 25.56 24.48 12.81
CA THR A 93 25.84 23.07 12.54
C THR A 93 25.00 22.10 13.38
N ASN A 94 24.69 22.45 14.63
CA ASN A 94 23.86 21.60 15.49
C ASN A 94 22.44 21.46 14.94
N SER A 95 21.79 22.57 14.58
CA SER A 95 20.42 22.54 14.04
C SER A 95 20.34 21.82 12.68
N VAL A 96 21.36 22.01 11.83
CA VAL A 96 21.48 21.35 10.53
C VAL A 96 21.64 19.84 10.70
N SER A 97 22.53 19.41 11.60
CA SER A 97 22.78 17.99 11.88
C SER A 97 21.52 17.29 12.41
N THR A 98 20.81 17.91 13.37
CA THR A 98 19.56 17.34 13.90
C THR A 98 18.48 17.20 12.82
N PHE A 99 18.32 18.21 11.96
CA PHE A 99 17.38 18.15 10.85
C PHE A 99 17.73 17.02 9.86
N LEU A 100 19.00 16.89 9.48
CA LEU A 100 19.46 15.85 8.58
C LEU A 100 19.28 14.44 9.18
N ILE A 101 19.53 14.27 10.47
CA ILE A 101 19.28 12.99 11.15
C ILE A 101 17.79 12.67 11.07
N GLN A 102 16.91 13.64 11.36
CA GLN A 102 15.47 13.42 11.38
C GLN A 102 14.91 13.07 9.99
N GLU A 103 15.30 13.79 8.94
CA GLU A 103 14.82 13.52 7.57
C GLU A 103 15.43 12.25 6.97
N ASN A 104 16.63 11.84 7.40
CA ASN A 104 17.26 10.60 6.95
C ASN A 104 16.95 9.40 7.86
N LYS A 105 16.15 9.58 8.92
CA LYS A 105 15.68 8.44 9.70
C LYS A 105 14.81 7.58 8.79
N GLY A 106 15.20 6.32 8.63
CA GLY A 106 14.33 5.29 8.06
C GLY A 106 13.10 5.04 8.93
N VAL A 107 12.30 4.06 8.56
CA VAL A 107 11.14 3.66 9.36
C VAL A 107 11.59 3.19 10.75
N GLU A 108 11.26 3.95 11.80
CA GLU A 108 11.36 3.50 13.19
C GLU A 108 10.19 2.54 13.46
N GLY A 109 10.38 1.27 13.11
CA GLY A 109 9.43 0.18 13.35
C GLY A 109 9.84 -0.69 14.53
N THR A 110 8.86 -1.44 15.06
CA THR A 110 9.16 -2.62 15.89
C THR A 110 10.13 -3.52 15.14
N LEU A 111 11.25 -3.88 15.76
CA LEU A 111 12.34 -4.63 15.14
C LEU A 111 11.96 -6.07 14.73
N SER A 112 10.68 -6.46 14.88
CA SER A 112 10.17 -7.74 14.40
C SER A 112 9.94 -7.70 12.88
N SER A 113 10.81 -8.34 12.12
CA SER A 113 10.66 -8.52 10.67
C SER A 113 10.17 -9.94 10.37
N ARG A 114 9.01 -10.05 9.72
CA ARG A 114 8.48 -11.31 9.20
C ARG A 114 8.61 -11.33 7.69
N THR A 115 9.41 -12.26 7.18
CA THR A 115 9.65 -12.40 5.74
C THR A 115 9.09 -13.72 5.23
N ILE A 116 8.21 -13.64 4.24
CA ILE A 116 7.73 -14.81 3.49
C ILE A 116 8.58 -14.96 2.24
N CYS A 117 9.28 -16.09 2.12
CA CYS A 117 9.99 -16.48 0.92
C CYS A 117 9.12 -17.42 0.09
N LEU A 118 8.42 -16.85 -0.90
CA LEU A 118 7.63 -17.61 -1.85
C LEU A 118 8.54 -18.12 -2.98
N MET A 119 8.58 -19.43 -3.17
CA MET A 119 9.44 -20.10 -4.14
C MET A 119 8.64 -20.98 -5.09
N ASP A 120 9.02 -21.00 -6.36
CA ASP A 120 8.58 -22.03 -7.29
C ASP A 120 9.37 -23.33 -7.04
N ALA A 121 8.65 -24.43 -6.82
CA ALA A 121 9.20 -25.76 -6.61
C ALA A 121 8.78 -26.75 -7.72
N THR A 122 8.72 -26.27 -8.96
CA THR A 122 8.66 -27.12 -10.16
C THR A 122 9.95 -27.95 -10.33
N GLY A 123 9.89 -29.07 -11.04
CA GLY A 123 11.03 -29.99 -11.20
C GLY A 123 12.29 -29.35 -11.80
N SER A 124 12.12 -28.34 -12.65
CA SER A 124 13.21 -27.53 -13.22
C SER A 124 13.99 -26.72 -12.17
N MET A 125 13.39 -26.46 -11.00
CA MET A 125 13.99 -25.68 -9.91
C MET A 125 14.79 -26.54 -8.91
N SER A 126 14.86 -27.85 -9.11
CA SER A 126 15.52 -28.81 -8.20
C SER A 126 16.95 -28.40 -7.80
N HIS A 127 17.78 -28.00 -8.76
CA HIS A 127 19.14 -27.55 -8.48
C HIS A 127 19.19 -26.23 -7.68
N LEU A 128 18.25 -25.30 -7.94
CA LEU A 128 18.20 -24.04 -7.21
C LEU A 128 17.72 -24.25 -5.76
N LEU A 129 16.72 -25.10 -5.56
CA LEU A 129 16.22 -25.44 -4.22
C LEU A 129 17.32 -26.08 -3.36
N GLN A 130 18.12 -26.98 -3.94
CA GLN A 130 19.23 -27.60 -3.21
C GLN A 130 20.30 -26.57 -2.80
N LYS A 131 20.66 -25.65 -3.70
CA LYS A 131 21.62 -24.58 -3.39
C LYS A 131 21.06 -23.59 -2.35
N SER A 132 19.79 -23.25 -2.48
CA SER A 132 19.10 -22.36 -1.55
C SER A 132 19.09 -22.97 -0.15
N LYS A 133 18.72 -24.25 -0.01
CA LYS A 133 18.77 -24.98 1.26
C LYS A 133 20.12 -24.88 1.95
N ASN A 134 21.21 -25.09 1.22
CA ASN A 134 22.56 -25.01 1.78
C ASN A 134 22.95 -23.58 2.20
N THR A 135 22.39 -22.56 1.54
CA THR A 135 22.72 -21.15 1.81
C THR A 135 21.90 -20.57 2.95
N VAL A 136 20.68 -21.08 3.17
CA VAL A 136 19.76 -20.59 4.22
C VAL A 136 20.38 -20.72 5.61
N GLY A 137 21.11 -21.80 5.90
CA GLY A 137 21.82 -21.95 7.18
C GLY A 137 22.83 -20.81 7.42
N THR A 138 23.71 -20.58 6.46
CA THR A 138 24.68 -19.47 6.50
C THR A 138 23.99 -18.10 6.57
N MET A 139 22.82 -17.94 5.95
CA MET A 139 22.03 -16.72 6.04
C MET A 139 21.56 -16.48 7.49
N PHE A 140 20.96 -17.47 8.14
CA PHE A 140 20.50 -17.36 9.53
C PHE A 140 21.65 -17.09 10.50
N GLU A 141 22.78 -17.77 10.35
CA GLU A 141 23.99 -17.52 11.15
C GLU A 141 24.47 -16.06 11.03
N ARG A 142 24.53 -15.54 9.80
CA ARG A 142 24.95 -14.15 9.54
C ARG A 142 23.96 -13.14 10.12
N VAL A 143 22.65 -13.41 10.01
CA VAL A 143 21.62 -12.53 10.58
C VAL A 143 21.71 -12.50 12.10
N SER A 144 21.82 -13.65 12.78
CA SER A 144 22.01 -13.71 14.24
C SER A 144 23.24 -12.91 14.69
N LEU A 145 24.36 -13.01 13.97
CA LEU A 145 25.58 -12.27 14.29
C LEU A 145 25.37 -10.75 14.17
N ILE A 146 24.75 -10.28 13.09
CA ILE A 146 24.46 -8.85 12.89
C ILE A 146 23.50 -8.32 13.97
N LEU A 147 22.46 -9.09 14.32
CA LEU A 147 21.50 -8.70 15.36
C LEU A 147 22.19 -8.57 16.73
N LYS A 148 23.06 -9.52 17.08
CA LYS A 148 23.90 -9.46 18.30
C LYS A 148 24.76 -8.21 18.35
N GLU A 149 25.48 -7.91 17.27
CA GLU A 149 26.36 -6.73 17.19
C GLU A 149 25.60 -5.41 17.40
N ASN A 150 24.35 -5.35 16.96
CA ASN A 150 23.47 -4.18 17.10
C ASN A 150 22.63 -4.18 18.38
N LYS A 151 22.83 -5.15 19.28
CA LYS A 151 22.04 -5.32 20.53
C LYS A 151 20.53 -5.47 20.26
N ILE A 152 20.19 -6.09 19.14
CA ILE A 152 18.83 -6.44 18.76
C ILE A 152 18.61 -7.91 19.09
N ASP A 153 17.40 -8.25 19.54
CA ASP A 153 17.03 -9.63 19.85
C ASP A 153 17.18 -10.54 18.62
N GLU A 154 17.74 -11.73 18.79
CA GLU A 154 17.97 -12.68 17.68
C GLU A 154 16.65 -13.21 17.11
N ASP A 155 15.62 -13.30 17.95
CA ASP A 155 14.29 -13.76 17.57
C ASP A 155 13.43 -12.63 16.97
N SER A 156 14.01 -11.44 16.74
CA SER A 156 13.35 -10.34 16.04
C SER A 156 13.22 -10.56 14.52
N PHE A 157 13.81 -11.62 13.98
CA PHE A 157 13.75 -11.96 12.56
C PHE A 157 13.16 -13.35 12.36
N GLU A 158 12.03 -13.43 11.67
CA GLU A 158 11.34 -14.68 11.35
C GLU A 158 11.22 -14.85 9.83
N VAL A 159 11.56 -16.04 9.32
CA VAL A 159 11.39 -16.41 7.92
C VAL A 159 10.47 -17.61 7.81
N GLN A 160 9.57 -17.57 6.84
CA GLN A 160 8.78 -18.70 6.42
C GLN A 160 9.02 -18.97 4.93
N PHE A 161 9.29 -20.22 4.59
CA PHE A 161 9.36 -20.66 3.20
C PHE A 161 8.01 -21.19 2.77
N VAL A 162 7.52 -20.67 1.65
CA VAL A 162 6.29 -21.12 1.01
C VAL A 162 6.64 -21.59 -0.38
N VAL A 163 6.36 -22.86 -0.69
CA VAL A 163 6.67 -23.47 -1.97
C VAL A 163 5.41 -23.75 -2.76
N TYR A 164 5.42 -23.31 -4.00
CA TYR A 164 4.42 -23.63 -5.00
C TYR A 164 4.84 -24.89 -5.75
N ARG A 165 4.03 -25.97 -5.72
CA ARG A 165 4.45 -27.28 -6.27
C ARG A 165 3.86 -27.65 -7.62
N ASN A 166 2.60 -27.33 -7.88
CA ASN A 166 1.90 -27.85 -9.05
C ASN A 166 0.66 -27.03 -9.42
N TYR A 167 0.63 -26.56 -10.67
CA TYR A 167 -0.49 -25.82 -11.29
C TYR A 167 -1.81 -26.60 -11.37
N ASN A 168 -1.74 -27.93 -11.33
CA ASN A 168 -2.93 -28.79 -11.38
C ASN A 168 -3.43 -29.22 -9.99
N SER A 169 -2.94 -28.58 -8.92
CA SER A 169 -3.43 -28.84 -7.56
C SER A 169 -4.67 -28.00 -7.28
N ARG A 170 -5.53 -28.52 -6.41
CA ARG A 170 -6.63 -27.74 -5.84
C ARG A 170 -6.06 -26.57 -5.01
N GLU A 171 -6.81 -25.48 -4.91
CA GLU A 171 -6.41 -24.24 -4.22
C GLU A 171 -5.88 -24.50 -2.79
N ASP A 172 -6.45 -25.47 -2.08
CA ASP A 172 -6.07 -25.87 -0.73
C ASP A 172 -4.72 -26.61 -0.63
N LYS A 173 -4.13 -27.04 -1.75
CA LYS A 173 -2.90 -27.85 -1.80
C LYS A 173 -1.80 -27.25 -2.68
N ILE A 174 -2.08 -26.07 -3.23
CA ILE A 174 -1.21 -25.43 -4.21
C ILE A 174 0.08 -24.88 -3.56
N LEU A 175 -0.04 -24.42 -2.31
CA LEU A 175 1.07 -23.95 -1.49
C LEU A 175 1.35 -24.96 -0.36
N GLN A 176 2.64 -25.22 -0.13
CA GLN A 176 3.10 -25.82 1.12
C GLN A 176 4.00 -24.81 1.82
N HIS A 177 3.94 -24.75 3.14
CA HIS A 177 4.73 -23.80 3.91
C HIS A 177 5.46 -24.48 5.07
N SER A 178 6.62 -23.94 5.43
CA SER A 178 7.28 -24.28 6.69
C SER A 178 6.60 -23.57 7.87
N PRO A 179 6.94 -23.93 9.11
CA PRO A 179 6.77 -23.03 10.25
C PRO A 179 7.57 -21.73 10.07
N TRP A 180 7.35 -20.77 10.97
CA TRP A 180 8.19 -19.60 11.10
C TRP A 180 9.47 -19.99 11.86
N GLU A 181 10.62 -19.66 11.29
CA GLU A 181 11.92 -20.01 11.85
C GLU A 181 12.77 -18.76 12.09
N THR A 182 13.43 -18.73 13.26
CA THR A 182 14.44 -17.72 13.62
C THR A 182 15.86 -18.29 13.61
N LYS A 183 16.00 -19.63 13.55
CA LYS A 183 17.27 -20.37 13.71
C LYS A 183 17.47 -21.39 12.60
N HIS A 184 18.73 -21.79 12.41
CA HIS A 184 19.16 -22.70 11.35
C HIS A 184 19.01 -24.20 11.70
N ASP A 185 18.66 -24.53 12.95
CA ASP A 185 18.72 -25.90 13.50
C ASP A 185 17.50 -26.79 13.15
N ASN A 186 16.52 -26.27 12.40
CA ASN A 186 15.32 -26.98 11.95
C ASN A 186 15.38 -27.33 10.45
#